data_AF-A0A958XWS7-F1
#
_entry.id   AF-A0A958XWS7-F1
#
_cell.length_a   1.000
_cell.length_b   1.000
_cell.length_c   1.000
_cell.angle_alpha   90.00
_cell.angle_beta   90.00
_cell.angle_gamma   90.00
#
_symmetry.space_group_name_H-M   'P 1'
#
loop_
_entity.id
_entity.type
_entity.pdbx_description
1 polymer ?
#
loop_
_entity_poly.entity_id
_entity_poly.type
_entity_poly.pdbx_seq_one_letter_code
_entity_poly.pdbx_strand_id
1 'polypeptide(L)'
;VLASPLPQQEREALYDFGALVQLCDDIFDLWHDRQAGTETLATRYAAQSATDALIRSFERQVQALETSFDGLRQQKLAGGHALGSVHFLIAITRVCLQHYAELQKKHGTLPLDDRTRMVVDMERWPNRLRAAKALLMNRPLPSGTNNKS
;
A
#
# COMPACT_ATOMS: atom_id res chain seq x y z
N VAL A 1 -17.81 -17.31 -16.41
CA VAL A 1 -17.72 -16.25 -17.45
C VAL A 1 -18.90 -15.32 -17.23
N LEU A 2 -18.68 -14.01 -17.08
CA LEU A 2 -19.77 -13.06 -16.86
C LEU A 2 -20.68 -13.03 -18.11
N ALA A 3 -22.00 -12.98 -17.89
CA ALA A 3 -23.00 -13.05 -18.96
C ALA A 3 -22.98 -11.86 -19.94
N SER A 4 -22.36 -10.75 -19.51
CA SER A 4 -22.07 -9.57 -20.33
C SER A 4 -20.71 -8.99 -19.92
N PRO A 5 -19.92 -8.42 -20.85
CA PRO A 5 -18.68 -7.73 -20.49
C PRO A 5 -18.98 -6.54 -19.58
N LEU A 6 -18.11 -6.33 -18.58
CA LEU A 6 -18.24 -5.20 -17.66
C LEU A 6 -18.16 -3.87 -18.45
N PRO A 7 -18.92 -2.84 -18.03
CA PRO A 7 -18.71 -1.47 -18.47
C PRO A 7 -17.24 -1.06 -18.35
N GLN A 8 -16.76 -0.22 -19.26
CA GLN A 8 -15.35 0.14 -19.33
C GLN A 8 -14.82 0.71 -18.00
N GLN A 9 -15.61 1.54 -17.32
CA GLN A 9 -15.21 2.15 -16.05
C GLN A 9 -15.18 1.16 -14.89
N GLU A 10 -16.08 0.17 -14.86
CA GLU A 10 -16.01 -0.91 -13.87
C GLU A 10 -14.76 -1.76 -14.09
N ARG A 11 -14.40 -1.99 -15.36
CA ARG A 11 -13.17 -2.69 -15.74
C ARG A 11 -11.92 -1.94 -15.27
N GLU A 12 -11.87 -0.63 -15.50
CA GLU A 12 -10.77 0.24 -15.06
C GLU A 12 -10.65 0.25 -13.53
N ALA A 13 -11.75 0.44 -12.80
CA ALA A 13 -11.74 0.39 -11.34
C ALA A 13 -11.29 -0.97 -10.79
N LEU A 14 -11.65 -2.07 -11.46
CA LEU A 14 -11.15 -3.41 -11.09
C LEU A 14 -9.65 -3.58 -11.38
N TYR A 15 -9.14 -3.01 -12.47
CA TYR A 15 -7.69 -3.01 -12.73
C TYR A 15 -6.94 -2.19 -11.69
N ASP A 16 -7.41 -1.00 -11.33
CA ASP A 16 -6.81 -0.18 -10.28
C ASP A 16 -6.85 -0.88 -8.93
N PHE A 17 -7.96 -1.57 -8.64
CA PHE A 17 -8.11 -2.36 -7.41
C PHE A 17 -7.11 -3.51 -7.38
N GLY A 18 -7.02 -4.30 -8.46
CA GLY A 18 -6.07 -5.40 -8.57
C GLY A 18 -4.61 -4.93 -8.45
N ALA A 19 -4.26 -3.81 -9.10
CA ALA A 19 -2.94 -3.21 -9.00
C ALA A 19 -2.60 -2.75 -7.58
N LEU A 20 -3.55 -2.15 -6.86
CA LEU A 20 -3.36 -1.78 -5.45
C LEU A 20 -3.17 -3.02 -4.56
N VAL A 21 -4.00 -4.05 -4.75
CA VAL A 21 -3.91 -5.30 -3.97
C VAL A 21 -2.55 -5.97 -4.16
N GLN A 22 -2.07 -6.09 -5.40
CA GLN A 22 -0.74 -6.64 -5.69
C GLN A 22 0.36 -5.81 -5.03
N LEU A 23 0.28 -4.49 -5.11
CA LEU A 23 1.29 -3.63 -4.48
C LEU A 23 1.28 -3.76 -2.95
N CYS A 24 0.11 -3.92 -2.33
CA CYS A 24 0.01 -4.20 -0.90
C CYS A 24 0.69 -5.53 -0.55
N ASP A 25 0.45 -6.57 -1.33
CA ASP A 25 1.05 -7.90 -1.17
C ASP A 25 2.59 -7.82 -1.25
N ASP A 26 3.13 -7.23 -2.32
CA ASP A 26 4.57 -6.99 -2.50
C ASP A 26 5.18 -6.21 -1.32
N ILE A 27 4.44 -5.27 -0.72
CA ILE A 27 4.89 -4.50 0.45
C ILE A 27 4.91 -5.37 1.72
N PHE A 28 3.89 -6.19 1.95
CA PHE A 28 3.86 -7.08 3.12
C PHE A 28 4.91 -8.18 3.03
N ASP A 29 5.09 -8.74 1.84
CA ASP A 29 6.00 -9.86 1.59
C ASP A 29 7.41 -9.43 1.21
N LEU A 30 7.74 -8.14 1.30
CA LEU A 30 9.05 -7.58 0.95
C LEU A 30 10.25 -8.41 1.44
N TRP A 31 10.22 -8.87 2.69
CA TRP A 31 11.28 -9.73 3.22
C TRP A 31 11.30 -11.11 2.55
N HIS A 32 10.13 -11.75 2.43
CA HIS A 32 9.98 -13.06 1.82
C HIS A 32 10.39 -13.05 0.34
N ASP A 33 9.91 -12.08 -0.43
CA ASP A 33 10.28 -11.88 -1.84
C ASP A 33 11.79 -11.68 -2.01
N ARG A 34 12.40 -10.87 -1.13
CA ARG A 34 13.84 -10.64 -1.17
C ARG A 34 14.65 -11.91 -0.93
N GLN A 35 14.20 -12.78 -0.01
CA GLN A 35 14.84 -14.06 0.28
C GLN A 35 14.65 -15.07 -0.85
N ALA A 36 13.48 -15.03 -1.51
CA ALA A 36 13.17 -15.86 -2.68
C ALA A 36 13.87 -15.38 -3.97
N GLY A 37 14.43 -14.16 -3.97
CA GLY A 37 15.01 -13.55 -5.17
C GLY A 37 13.95 -13.01 -6.14
N THR A 38 12.72 -12.82 -5.68
CA THR A 38 11.62 -12.26 -6.47
C THR A 38 11.81 -10.75 -6.66
N GLU A 39 11.80 -10.31 -7.92
CA GLU A 39 11.87 -8.88 -8.25
C GLU A 39 10.46 -8.29 -8.34
N THR A 40 10.08 -7.52 -7.32
CA THR A 40 8.83 -6.77 -7.23
C THR A 40 9.14 -5.28 -7.15
N LEU A 41 8.13 -4.42 -7.28
CA LEU A 41 8.35 -2.98 -7.13
C LEU A 41 8.93 -2.64 -5.75
N ALA A 42 8.44 -3.33 -4.71
CA ALA A 42 8.90 -3.16 -3.34
C ALA A 42 10.37 -3.59 -3.17
N THR A 43 10.77 -4.77 -3.69
CA THR A 43 12.17 -5.24 -3.56
C THR A 43 13.15 -4.35 -4.32
N ARG A 44 12.76 -3.80 -5.48
CA ARG A 44 13.57 -2.84 -6.24
C ARG A 44 13.83 -1.54 -5.49
N TYR A 45 12.79 -0.93 -4.92
CA TYR A 45 12.96 0.29 -4.14
C TYR A 45 13.75 0.05 -2.85
N ALA A 46 13.51 -1.07 -2.17
CA ALA A 46 14.26 -1.44 -0.98
C ALA A 46 15.76 -1.62 -1.27
N ALA A 47 16.13 -2.27 -2.37
CA ALA A 47 17.52 -2.46 -2.78
C ALA A 47 18.24 -1.13 -3.07
N GLN A 48 17.50 -0.10 -3.48
CA GLN A 48 18.02 1.24 -3.75
C GLN A 48 17.92 2.19 -2.55
N SER A 49 17.51 1.69 -1.36
CA SER A 49 17.21 2.52 -0.19
C SER A 49 16.23 3.66 -0.50
N ALA A 50 15.27 3.40 -1.38
CA ALA A 50 14.33 4.36 -1.92
C ALA A 50 12.92 4.19 -1.33
N THR A 51 12.81 3.97 -0.01
CA THR A 51 11.52 3.77 0.66
C THR A 51 10.53 4.93 0.42
N ASP A 52 11.01 6.18 0.33
CA ASP A 52 10.15 7.33 -0.01
C ASP A 52 9.53 7.21 -1.42
N ALA A 53 10.23 6.60 -2.37
CA ALA A 53 9.71 6.38 -3.72
C ALA A 53 8.65 5.26 -3.73
N LEU A 54 8.82 4.22 -2.91
CA LEU A 54 7.81 3.19 -2.69
C LEU A 54 6.53 3.79 -2.07
N ILE A 55 6.68 4.61 -1.04
CA ILE A 55 5.55 5.33 -0.40
C ILE A 55 4.80 6.17 -1.43
N ARG A 56 5.50 6.97 -2.22
CA ARG A 56 4.87 7.79 -3.27
C ARG A 56 4.15 6.97 -4.33
N SER A 57 4.70 5.80 -4.69
CA SER A 57 4.09 4.91 -5.67
C SER A 57 2.80 4.30 -5.12
N PHE A 58 2.82 3.86 -3.85
CA PHE A 58 1.64 3.37 -3.15
C PHE A 58 0.54 4.43 -3.04
N GLU A 59 0.85 5.64 -2.56
CA GLU A 59 -0.16 6.70 -2.41
C GLU A 59 -0.74 7.15 -3.77
N ARG A 60 0.05 7.10 -4.85
CA ARG A 60 -0.46 7.33 -6.21
C ARG A 60 -1.47 6.26 -6.63
N GLN A 61 -1.20 5.00 -6.32
CA GLN A 61 -2.13 3.90 -6.63
C GLN A 61 -3.42 4.00 -5.81
N VAL A 62 -3.33 4.42 -4.54
CA VAL A 62 -4.50 4.73 -3.70
C VAL A 62 -5.33 5.83 -4.34
N GLN A 63 -4.72 6.94 -4.75
CA GLN A 63 -5.42 8.05 -5.37
C GLN A 63 -6.09 7.68 -6.70
N ALA A 64 -5.43 6.83 -7.52
CA ALA A 64 -6.02 6.30 -8.75
C ALA A 64 -7.29 5.49 -8.45
N LEU A 65 -7.21 4.59 -7.46
CA LEU A 65 -8.35 3.77 -7.04
C LEU A 65 -9.51 4.63 -6.50
N GLU A 66 -9.21 5.60 -5.64
CA GLU A 66 -10.22 6.52 -5.09
C GLU A 66 -10.94 7.28 -6.21
N THR A 67 -10.18 7.78 -7.19
CA THR A 67 -10.73 8.49 -8.36
C THR A 67 -11.66 7.59 -9.18
N SER A 68 -11.25 6.35 -9.44
CA SER A 68 -12.05 5.37 -10.20
C SER A 68 -13.33 4.98 -9.46
N PHE A 69 -13.27 4.79 -8.14
CA PHE A 69 -14.44 4.45 -7.33
C PHE A 69 -15.41 5.61 -7.11
N ASP A 70 -14.92 6.84 -7.00
CA ASP A 70 -15.78 8.03 -6.95
C ASP A 70 -16.58 8.18 -8.24
N GLY A 71 -15.97 7.92 -9.40
CA GLY A 71 -16.66 7.89 -10.70
C GLY A 71 -17.81 6.87 -10.74
N LEU A 72 -17.56 5.65 -10.24
CA LEU A 72 -18.60 4.61 -10.16
C LEU A 72 -19.71 4.93 -9.17
N ARG A 73 -19.37 5.56 -8.04
CA ARG A 73 -20.34 5.97 -7.02
C ARG A 73 -21.28 7.05 -7.55
N GLN A 74 -20.76 8.03 -8.29
CA GLN A 74 -21.58 9.07 -8.94
C GLN A 74 -22.58 8.45 -9.94
N GLN A 75 -22.24 7.30 -10.52
CA GLN A 75 -23.09 6.55 -11.44
C GLN A 75 -23.97 5.49 -10.76
N LYS A 76 -23.95 5.41 -9.42
CA LYS A 76 -24.69 4.43 -8.60
C LYS A 76 -24.37 2.96 -8.92
N LEU A 77 -23.15 2.68 -9.42
CA LEU A 77 -22.69 1.34 -9.78
C LEU A 77 -21.91 0.64 -8.64
N ALA A 78 -21.54 1.35 -7.58
CA ALA A 78 -20.69 0.82 -6.51
C ALA A 78 -21.48 0.24 -5.32
N GLY A 79 -21.13 -0.98 -4.89
CA GLY A 79 -21.62 -1.62 -3.65
C GLY A 79 -20.78 -1.25 -2.42
N GLY A 80 -21.42 -0.94 -1.29
CA GLY A 80 -20.77 -0.33 -0.11
C GLY A 80 -19.79 -1.20 0.69
N HIS A 81 -19.86 -2.54 0.59
CA HIS A 81 -19.01 -3.42 1.40
C HIS A 81 -17.56 -3.53 0.91
N ALA A 82 -17.31 -3.41 -0.41
CA ALA A 82 -15.97 -3.53 -0.98
C ALA A 82 -15.05 -2.38 -0.52
N LEU A 83 -15.61 -1.18 -0.31
CA LEU A 83 -14.86 0.01 0.09
C LEU A 83 -14.24 -0.13 1.49
N GLY A 84 -14.93 -0.78 2.42
CA GLY A 84 -14.46 -0.95 3.79
C GLY A 84 -13.19 -1.81 3.87
N SER A 85 -13.16 -2.92 3.14
CA SER A 85 -11.99 -3.80 3.06
C SER A 85 -10.80 -3.13 2.39
N VAL A 86 -11.04 -2.34 1.34
CA VAL A 86 -10.01 -1.55 0.64
C VAL A 86 -9.38 -0.55 1.60
N HIS A 87 -10.19 0.24 2.31
CA HIS A 87 -9.68 1.23 3.25
C HIS A 87 -8.87 0.58 4.37
N PHE A 88 -9.33 -0.57 4.89
CA PHE A 88 -8.58 -1.32 5.89
C PHE A 88 -7.22 -1.76 5.35
N LEU A 89 -7.19 -2.34 4.15
CA LEU A 89 -5.95 -2.74 3.46
C LEU A 89 -4.99 -1.56 3.30
N ILE A 90 -5.49 -0.41 2.83
CA ILE A 90 -4.68 0.81 2.69
C ILE A 90 -4.07 1.23 4.03
N ALA A 91 -4.88 1.21 5.10
CA ALA A 91 -4.42 1.64 6.41
C ALA A 91 -3.34 0.72 6.98
N ILE A 92 -3.48 -0.60 6.85
CA ILE A 92 -2.45 -1.54 7.30
C ILE A 92 -1.17 -1.41 6.46
N THR A 93 -1.27 -1.22 5.14
CA THR A 93 -0.10 -1.00 4.27
C THR A 93 0.65 0.29 4.64
N ARG A 94 -0.07 1.38 4.96
CA ARG A 94 0.54 2.63 5.45
C ARG A 94 1.34 2.42 6.74
N VAL A 95 0.85 1.59 7.66
CA VAL A 95 1.60 1.25 8.89
C VAL A 95 2.90 0.51 8.57
N CYS A 96 2.88 -0.43 7.63
CA CYS A 96 4.10 -1.13 7.18
C CYS A 96 5.11 -0.17 6.56
N LEU A 97 4.65 0.69 5.65
CA LEU A 97 5.50 1.68 4.99
C LEU A 97 6.10 2.68 5.96
N GLN A 98 5.34 3.14 6.96
CA GLN A 98 5.87 4.01 8.01
C GLN A 98 6.96 3.29 8.82
N HIS A 99 6.75 2.03 9.16
CA HIS A 99 7.76 1.21 9.83
C HIS A 99 9.04 1.06 9.01
N TYR A 100 8.93 0.86 7.69
CA TYR A 100 10.08 0.84 6.77
C TYR A 100 10.81 2.19 6.75
N ALA A 101 10.09 3.30 6.67
CA ALA A 101 10.70 4.63 6.72
C ALA A 101 11.45 4.86 8.04
N GLU A 102 10.89 4.44 9.17
CA GLU A 102 11.52 4.53 10.49
C GLU A 102 12.80 3.66 10.59
N LEU A 103 12.76 2.43 10.07
CA LEU A 103 13.93 1.55 9.99
C LEU A 103 15.02 2.13 9.10
N GLN A 104 14.67 2.60 7.90
CA GLN A 104 15.62 3.22 6.97
C GLN A 104 16.23 4.48 7.59
N LYS A 105 15.44 5.32 8.26
CA LYS A 105 15.94 6.51 8.96
C LYS A 105 16.92 6.16 10.08
N LYS A 106 16.68 5.06 10.80
CA LYS A 106 17.51 4.61 11.93
C LYS A 106 18.82 3.96 11.47
N HIS A 107 18.80 3.22 10.37
CA HIS A 107 19.92 2.36 9.95
C HIS A 107 20.59 2.81 8.64
N GLY A 108 20.08 3.85 7.97
CA GLY A 108 20.52 4.30 6.65
C GLY A 108 19.91 3.48 5.51
N THR A 109 19.73 2.17 5.72
CA THR A 109 19.10 1.24 4.79
C THR A 109 18.08 0.36 5.51
N LEU A 110 17.24 -0.37 4.76
CA LEU A 110 16.40 -1.41 5.34
C LEU A 110 17.25 -2.62 5.74
N PRO A 111 17.07 -3.19 6.95
CA PRO A 111 17.80 -4.38 7.38
C PRO A 111 17.20 -5.65 6.76
N LEU A 112 17.35 -5.82 5.43
CA LEU A 112 16.70 -6.86 4.64
C LEU A 112 17.05 -8.31 5.04
N ASP A 113 18.14 -8.50 5.80
CA ASP A 113 18.55 -9.79 6.33
C ASP A 113 17.96 -10.09 7.73
N ASP A 114 17.31 -9.12 8.38
CA ASP A 114 16.70 -9.27 9.70
C ASP A 114 15.17 -9.34 9.61
N ARG A 115 14.66 -10.58 9.52
CA ARG A 115 13.21 -10.85 9.48
C ARG A 115 12.45 -10.19 10.62
N THR A 116 13.00 -10.22 11.83
CA THR A 116 12.29 -9.77 13.04
C THR A 116 12.06 -8.27 13.03
N ARG A 117 12.92 -7.52 12.33
CA ARG A 117 12.75 -6.09 12.10
C ARG A 117 11.88 -5.82 10.89
N MET A 118 12.03 -6.56 9.80
CA MET A 118 11.33 -6.28 8.54
C MET A 118 9.85 -6.67 8.57
N VAL A 119 9.48 -7.75 9.25
CA VAL A 119 8.09 -8.23 9.24
C VAL A 119 7.27 -7.50 10.28
N VAL A 120 6.28 -6.73 9.81
CA VAL A 120 5.28 -6.10 10.67
C VAL A 120 4.17 -7.10 10.94
N ASP A 121 4.19 -7.67 12.15
CA ASP A 121 3.17 -8.61 12.60
C ASP A 121 1.82 -7.89 12.83
N MET A 122 0.92 -8.01 11.86
CA MET A 122 -0.43 -7.42 11.90
C MET A 122 -1.41 -8.17 12.82
N GLU A 123 -1.00 -9.31 13.39
CA GLU A 123 -1.78 -9.98 14.43
C GLU A 123 -1.67 -9.25 15.77
N ARG A 124 -0.60 -8.47 15.96
CA ARG A 124 -0.38 -7.71 17.18
C ARG A 124 -1.34 -6.53 17.29
N TRP A 125 -2.06 -6.49 18.41
CA TRP A 125 -3.03 -5.44 18.75
C TRP A 125 -2.52 -3.99 18.58
N PRO A 126 -1.26 -3.64 18.93
CA PRO A 126 -0.73 -2.29 18.71
C PRO A 126 -0.71 -1.87 17.24
N ASN A 127 -0.43 -2.80 16.31
CA ASN A 127 -0.41 -2.53 14.88
C ASN A 127 -1.83 -2.35 14.32
N ARG A 128 -2.79 -3.15 14.82
CA ARG A 128 -4.22 -2.98 14.53
C ARG A 128 -4.76 -1.64 15.03
N LEU A 129 -4.36 -1.22 16.24
CA LEU A 129 -4.72 0.10 16.78
C LEU A 129 -4.11 1.24 15.96
N ARG A 130 -2.87 1.10 15.49
CA ARG A 130 -2.24 2.08 14.58
C ARG A 130 -3.00 2.17 13.25
N ALA A 131 -3.41 1.03 12.68
CA ALA A 131 -4.21 0.99 11.46
C ALA A 131 -5.60 1.62 11.67
N ALA A 132 -6.27 1.30 12.79
CA ALA A 132 -7.55 1.92 13.15
C ALA A 132 -7.43 3.44 13.35
N LYS A 133 -6.33 3.91 13.96
CA LYS A 133 -6.03 5.34 14.06
C LYS A 133 -5.78 5.98 12.69
N ALA A 134 -5.05 5.31 11.80
CA ALA A 134 -4.81 5.78 10.44
C ALA A 134 -6.12 5.92 9.65
N LEU A 135 -7.05 4.95 9.77
CA LEU A 135 -8.41 5.02 9.21
C LEU A 135 -9.18 6.24 9.71
N LEU A 136 -9.12 6.51 11.02
CA LEU A 136 -9.85 7.64 11.63
C LEU A 136 -9.24 9.01 11.27
N MET A 137 -7.95 9.07 10.97
CA MET A 137 -7.24 10.33 10.70
C MET A 137 -7.16 10.67 9.21
N ASN A 138 -7.42 9.72 8.31
CA ASN A 138 -7.42 9.84 6.84
C ASN A 138 -6.33 10.77 6.27
N ARG A 139 -5.12 10.75 6.86
CA ARG A 139 -4.00 11.59 6.44
C ARG A 139 -3.07 10.78 5.55
N PRO A 140 -2.75 11.25 4.34
CA PRO A 140 -1.69 10.65 3.54
C PRO A 140 -0.36 10.69 4.31
N LEU A 141 0.49 9.68 4.09
CA LEU A 141 1.82 9.65 4.70
C LEU A 141 2.62 10.90 4.28
N PRO A 142 3.32 11.57 5.21
CA PRO A 142 4.13 12.73 4.86
C PRO A 142 5.23 12.28 3.88
N SER A 143 5.15 12.73 2.64
CA SER A 143 6.24 12.59 1.68
C SER A 143 7.40 13.47 2.17
N GLY A 144 8.53 12.87 2.54
CA GLY A 144 9.72 13.60 2.91
C GLY A 144 10.19 14.50 1.76
N THR A 145 9.85 15.77 1.80
CA THR A 145 10.44 16.81 0.97
C THR A 145 11.71 17.29 1.65
N ASN A 146 12.82 16.59 1.42
CA ASN A 146 14.12 17.21 1.61
C ASN A 146 14.38 18.12 0.41
N ASN A 147 13.86 19.35 0.46
CA ASN A 147 14.36 20.45 -0.33
C ASN A 147 15.09 21.40 0.63
N LYS A 148 16.37 21.12 0.86
CA LYS A 148 17.33 22.11 1.31
C LYS A 148 18.25 22.39 0.14
N SER A 149 17.89 23.42 -0.62
CA SER A 149 18.83 24.28 -1.33
C SER A 149 19.63 25.09 -0.32
#